data_AF-A0A4Y8WBT4-F1
#
_entry.id   AF-A0A4Y8WBT4-F1
#
_cell.length_a   1.000
_cell.length_b   1.000
_cell.length_c   1.000
_cell.angle_alpha   90.00
_cell.angle_beta   90.00
_cell.angle_gamma   90.00
#
_symmetry.space_group_name_H-M   'P 1'
#
loop_
_entity.id
_entity.type
_entity.pdbx_description
1 polymer ?
#
loop_
_entity_poly.entity_id
_entity_poly.type
_entity_poly.pdbx_seq_one_letter_code
_entity_poly.pdbx_strand_id
1 'polypeptide(L)'
;MNNPLTNSASFAQIQQIPAPSDEIDLRELFVALWRGKWVIIVTTFLFAIAGVLFALSKPNTYQSSATLVSANGESSGGLAAMASQFGGLASLAGINIGGGNADAEALALATLQSRLFLSTMIEKYNMAPNLVAVKSWDKESGLINYNTEIYYDGIWLDDPDTPGSTLEPTLWEAHKALKAILTVSKAKDTGLVTLSITHFSPIIAQQWVELLVSELNLWVKDETLTETHRNIDYLQRQLDKTKVVEMHSVFYQLIEEQTKSLMLAEVKDEFAFKTIDPAIVAEEKVGPKRALICVLATLLGGMLGVAIVLVRFAFKRDTD
;
A
#
# COMPACT_ATOMS: atom_id res chain seq x y z
N MET A 1 74.91 -36.07 62.84
CA MET A 1 73.92 -36.00 63.94
C MET A 1 72.56 -35.74 63.32
N ASN A 2 71.69 -36.72 63.45
CA ASN A 2 70.39 -36.82 62.79
C ASN A 2 69.36 -35.92 63.50
N ASN A 3 68.53 -35.21 62.75
CA ASN A 3 67.19 -34.83 63.19
C ASN A 3 66.18 -35.26 62.11
N PRO A 4 65.09 -35.97 62.46
CA PRO A 4 64.20 -36.59 61.49
C PRO A 4 63.14 -35.62 60.95
N LEU A 5 62.77 -35.81 59.68
CA LEU A 5 61.67 -35.16 58.99
C LEU A 5 60.33 -35.74 59.48
N THR A 6 59.57 -34.97 60.26
CA THR A 6 58.15 -35.23 60.50
C THR A 6 57.33 -34.58 59.38
N ASN A 7 57.10 -35.33 58.31
CA ASN A 7 56.16 -34.92 57.26
C ASN A 7 54.73 -35.18 57.78
N SER A 8 54.04 -34.12 58.19
CA SER A 8 52.63 -34.15 58.55
C SER A 8 51.81 -33.54 57.41
N ALA A 9 50.77 -34.27 57.02
CA ALA A 9 49.88 -33.95 55.92
C ALA A 9 49.30 -32.54 56.04
N SER A 10 49.44 -31.73 54.98
CA SER A 10 48.52 -30.62 54.71
C SER A 10 47.81 -30.91 53.40
N PHE A 11 46.58 -31.39 53.54
CA PHE A 11 45.66 -31.58 52.44
C PHE A 11 45.43 -30.25 51.71
N ALA A 12 45.25 -30.36 50.39
CA ALA A 12 45.02 -29.29 49.44
C ALA A 12 44.06 -28.22 49.97
N GLN A 13 44.58 -27.04 50.30
CA GLN A 13 43.82 -25.82 50.17
C GLN A 13 43.72 -25.53 48.67
N ILE A 14 42.61 -25.97 48.07
CA ILE A 14 42.16 -25.41 46.80
C ILE A 14 41.92 -23.93 47.09
N GLN A 15 42.87 -23.10 46.68
CA GLN A 15 42.76 -21.66 46.71
C GLN A 15 41.54 -21.30 45.86
N GLN A 16 40.42 -21.02 46.49
CA GLN A 16 39.27 -20.42 45.82
C GLN A 16 39.75 -19.08 45.28
N ILE A 17 40.07 -19.02 43.99
CA ILE A 17 40.20 -17.76 43.26
C ILE A 17 38.82 -17.12 43.40
N PRO A 18 38.69 -15.95 44.05
CA PRO A 18 37.43 -15.23 44.02
C PRO A 18 37.18 -14.93 42.55
N ALA A 19 36.14 -15.52 41.97
CA ALA A 19 35.62 -14.99 40.72
C ALA A 19 35.25 -13.53 41.03
N PRO A 20 35.79 -12.52 40.32
CA PRO A 20 35.29 -11.17 40.48
C PRO A 20 33.79 -11.26 40.18
N SER A 21 32.98 -11.04 41.20
CA SER A 21 31.54 -10.90 41.05
C SER A 21 31.32 -9.62 40.28
N ASP A 22 31.38 -9.71 38.96
CA ASP A 22 31.01 -8.64 38.02
C ASP A 22 29.48 -8.50 38.03
N GLU A 23 28.92 -8.28 39.22
CA GLU A 23 27.54 -7.94 39.41
C GLU A 23 27.41 -6.45 39.07
N ILE A 24 26.68 -6.16 38.00
CA ILE A 24 26.33 -4.79 37.63
C ILE A 24 25.41 -4.24 38.73
N ASP A 25 25.94 -3.41 39.62
CA ASP A 25 25.13 -2.74 40.64
C ASP A 25 24.23 -1.69 39.98
N LEU A 26 22.90 -1.89 40.05
CA LEU A 26 21.90 -0.98 39.52
C LEU A 26 22.00 0.43 40.13
N ARG A 27 22.52 0.53 41.36
CA ARG A 27 22.72 1.82 42.04
C ARG A 27 23.84 2.62 41.39
N GLU A 28 24.93 1.98 40.99
CA GLU A 28 26.05 2.63 40.30
C GLU A 28 25.62 3.15 38.94
N LEU A 29 24.82 2.36 38.20
CA LEU A 29 24.24 2.75 36.92
C LEU A 29 23.38 4.03 37.06
N PHE A 30 22.54 4.09 38.10
CA PHE A 30 21.70 5.26 38.36
C PHE A 30 22.54 6.51 38.68
N VAL A 31 23.57 6.37 39.50
CA VAL A 31 24.48 7.49 39.83
C VAL A 31 25.24 7.96 38.59
N ALA A 32 25.68 7.03 37.73
CA ALA A 32 26.33 7.35 36.46
C ALA A 32 25.40 8.18 35.56
N LEU A 33 24.14 7.76 35.41
CA LEU A 33 23.13 8.50 34.65
C LEU A 33 22.86 9.88 35.25
N TRP A 34 22.76 9.99 36.57
CA TRP A 34 22.54 11.26 37.26
C TRP A 34 23.71 12.24 37.10
N ARG A 35 24.95 11.74 37.11
CA ARG A 35 26.15 12.55 36.81
C ARG A 35 26.16 13.01 35.35
N GLY A 36 25.72 12.14 34.44
CA GLY A 36 25.61 12.43 33.01
C GLY A 36 24.37 13.20 32.57
N LYS A 37 23.52 13.68 33.50
CA LYS A 37 22.23 14.32 33.18
C LYS A 37 22.30 15.46 32.16
N TRP A 38 23.38 16.24 32.15
CA TRP A 38 23.57 17.31 31.16
C TRP A 38 23.80 16.77 29.75
N VAL A 39 24.53 15.65 29.61
CA VAL A 39 24.69 14.97 28.31
C VAL A 39 23.34 14.50 27.81
N ILE A 40 22.54 13.87 28.68
CA ILE A 40 21.19 13.40 28.34
C ILE A 40 20.29 14.56 27.94
N ILE A 41 20.25 15.65 28.74
CA ILE A 41 19.41 16.82 28.47
C ILE A 41 19.79 17.49 27.14
N VAL A 42 21.09 17.75 26.91
CA VAL A 42 21.56 18.44 25.70
C VAL A 42 21.28 17.60 24.46
N THR A 43 21.58 16.31 24.49
CA THR A 43 21.30 15.40 23.35
C THR A 43 19.81 15.28 23.08
N THR A 44 18.99 15.08 24.12
CA THR A 44 17.52 15.05 23.99
C THR A 44 16.98 16.35 23.38
N PHE A 45 17.44 17.50 23.88
CA PHE A 45 16.99 18.81 23.42
C PHE A 45 17.39 19.08 21.96
N LEU A 46 18.62 18.72 21.58
CA LEU A 46 19.08 18.85 20.20
C LEU A 46 18.24 18.01 19.23
N PHE A 47 17.94 16.76 19.60
CA PHE A 47 17.07 15.89 18.79
C PHE A 47 15.61 16.37 18.79
N ALA A 48 15.13 16.97 19.88
CA ALA A 48 13.81 17.58 19.94
C ALA A 48 13.69 18.72 18.90
N ILE A 49 14.65 19.65 18.89
CA ILE A 49 14.70 20.76 17.93
C ILE A 49 14.79 20.21 16.50
N ALA A 50 15.71 19.28 16.25
CA ALA A 50 15.88 18.67 14.94
C ALA A 50 14.59 17.98 14.45
N GLY A 51 13.90 17.27 15.34
CA GLY A 51 12.61 16.64 15.05
C GLY A 51 11.51 17.64 14.67
N VAL A 52 11.41 18.75 15.41
CA VAL A 52 10.45 19.82 15.10
C VAL A 52 10.75 20.47 13.76
N LEU A 53 12.00 20.85 13.50
CA LEU A 53 12.42 21.45 12.23
C LEU A 53 12.14 20.50 11.05
N PHE A 54 12.49 19.22 11.19
CA PHE A 54 12.22 18.21 10.18
C PHE A 54 10.71 18.02 9.92
N ALA A 55 9.91 17.93 10.98
CA ALA A 55 8.47 17.74 10.87
C ALA A 55 7.76 18.93 10.20
N LEU A 56 8.21 20.16 10.44
CA LEU A 56 7.67 21.37 9.84
C LEU A 56 8.13 21.58 8.39
N SER A 57 9.33 21.12 8.03
CA SER A 57 9.87 21.20 6.67
C SER A 57 9.11 20.31 5.67
N LYS A 58 8.45 19.25 6.14
CA LYS A 58 7.69 18.35 5.25
C LYS A 58 6.30 18.93 4.92
N PRO A 59 5.96 18.99 3.61
CA PRO A 59 4.65 19.46 3.15
C PRO A 59 3.52 18.55 3.64
N ASN A 60 2.32 19.12 3.74
CA ASN A 60 1.13 18.39 4.14
C ASN A 60 0.62 17.52 2.98
N THR A 61 0.08 16.36 3.30
CA THR A 61 -0.62 15.49 2.34
C THR A 61 -2.05 15.24 2.80
N TYR A 62 -2.94 15.03 1.84
CA TYR A 62 -4.37 14.84 2.03
C TYR A 62 -4.77 13.54 1.35
N GLN A 63 -5.76 12.86 1.91
CA GLN A 63 -6.25 11.59 1.38
C GLN A 63 -7.72 11.73 1.05
N SER A 64 -8.09 11.38 -0.18
CA SER A 64 -9.47 11.16 -0.56
C SER A 64 -9.72 9.67 -0.75
N SER A 65 -10.95 9.23 -0.47
CA SER A 65 -11.32 7.83 -0.52
C SER A 65 -12.75 7.64 -1.00
N ALA A 66 -12.98 6.59 -1.78
CA ALA A 66 -14.31 6.11 -2.13
C ALA A 66 -14.53 4.71 -1.56
N THR A 67 -15.76 4.44 -1.12
CA THR A 67 -16.20 3.12 -0.66
C THR A 67 -17.07 2.47 -1.72
N LEU A 68 -16.69 1.25 -2.11
CA LEU A 68 -17.22 0.51 -3.25
C LEU A 68 -17.76 -0.85 -2.80
N VAL A 69 -18.76 -1.34 -3.53
CA VAL A 69 -19.28 -2.71 -3.42
C VAL A 69 -19.31 -3.37 -4.79
N SER A 70 -19.06 -4.67 -4.87
CA SER A 70 -19.12 -5.40 -6.15
C SER A 70 -20.51 -5.30 -6.78
N ALA A 71 -20.58 -4.82 -8.02
CA ALA A 71 -21.84 -4.71 -8.76
C ALA A 71 -22.42 -6.09 -9.16
N ASN A 72 -21.57 -7.13 -9.19
CA ASN A 72 -21.95 -8.48 -9.57
C ASN A 72 -22.54 -9.29 -8.39
N GLY A 73 -22.59 -8.72 -7.17
CA GLY A 73 -23.24 -9.33 -6.01
C GLY A 73 -24.74 -9.61 -6.18
N GLU A 74 -25.40 -8.93 -7.12
CA GLU A 74 -26.86 -9.01 -7.33
C GLU A 74 -27.30 -9.99 -8.45
N SER A 75 -26.38 -10.56 -9.23
CA SER A 75 -26.72 -11.39 -10.41
C SER A 75 -26.88 -12.89 -10.14
N SER A 76 -27.07 -13.34 -8.89
CA SER A 76 -27.17 -14.77 -8.59
C SER A 76 -28.52 -15.42 -8.93
N GLY A 77 -29.57 -14.66 -9.25
CA GLY A 77 -30.93 -15.21 -9.36
C GLY A 77 -31.16 -16.26 -10.47
N GLY A 78 -30.57 -16.09 -11.65
CA GLY A 78 -30.82 -16.97 -12.81
C GLY A 78 -29.88 -18.16 -12.90
N LEU A 79 -28.57 -17.91 -12.74
CA LEU A 79 -27.55 -18.95 -12.85
C LEU A 79 -27.44 -19.81 -11.59
N ALA A 80 -27.70 -19.25 -10.39
CA ALA A 80 -27.75 -20.06 -9.17
C ALA A 80 -28.99 -20.95 -9.13
N ALA A 81 -30.09 -20.59 -9.80
CA ALA A 81 -31.25 -21.46 -9.96
C ALA A 81 -30.92 -22.69 -10.82
N MET A 82 -30.17 -22.52 -11.92
CA MET A 82 -29.67 -23.62 -12.74
C MET A 82 -28.60 -24.44 -12.01
N ALA A 83 -27.64 -23.77 -11.35
CA ALA A 83 -26.64 -24.43 -10.52
C ALA A 83 -27.24 -25.13 -9.29
N SER A 84 -28.42 -24.73 -8.81
CA SER A 84 -29.14 -25.46 -7.75
C SER A 84 -29.79 -26.75 -8.29
N GLN A 85 -30.29 -26.74 -9.53
CA GLN A 85 -30.89 -27.92 -10.18
C GLN A 85 -29.85 -28.94 -10.64
N PHE A 86 -28.65 -28.50 -11.05
CA PHE A 86 -27.57 -29.38 -11.51
C PHE A 86 -26.42 -29.56 -10.49
N GLY A 87 -26.33 -28.70 -9.48
CA GLY A 87 -25.23 -28.66 -8.50
C GLY A 87 -25.19 -29.84 -7.56
N GLY A 88 -26.33 -30.51 -7.31
CA GLY A 88 -26.37 -31.75 -6.55
C GLY A 88 -25.59 -32.90 -7.19
N LEU A 89 -25.40 -32.88 -8.52
CA LEU A 89 -24.60 -33.87 -9.25
C LEU A 89 -23.13 -33.43 -9.40
N ALA A 90 -22.87 -32.12 -9.51
CA ALA A 90 -21.52 -31.56 -9.59
C ALA A 90 -20.75 -31.66 -8.25
N SER A 91 -21.44 -31.52 -7.12
CA SER A 91 -20.85 -31.71 -5.78
C SER A 91 -20.42 -33.17 -5.54
N LEU A 92 -21.14 -34.14 -6.11
CA LEU A 92 -20.78 -35.57 -6.06
C LEU A 92 -19.54 -35.89 -6.92
N ALA A 93 -19.25 -35.07 -7.93
CA ALA A 93 -18.06 -35.18 -8.76
C ALA A 93 -16.85 -34.39 -8.21
N GLY A 94 -16.99 -33.73 -7.04
CA GLY A 94 -15.91 -32.99 -6.39
C GLY A 94 -15.59 -31.63 -7.01
N ILE A 95 -16.45 -31.09 -7.87
CA ILE A 95 -16.24 -29.80 -8.54
C ILE A 95 -17.04 -28.73 -7.82
N ASN A 96 -16.33 -27.80 -7.17
CA ASN A 96 -16.94 -26.69 -6.44
C ASN A 96 -17.41 -25.59 -7.41
N ILE A 97 -18.68 -25.59 -7.78
CA ILE A 97 -19.30 -24.62 -8.71
C ILE A 97 -19.73 -23.31 -8.01
N GLY A 98 -19.50 -23.15 -6.71
CA GLY A 98 -19.93 -21.98 -5.91
C GLY A 98 -19.06 -20.71 -5.95
N GLY A 99 -18.19 -20.51 -6.95
CA GLY A 99 -17.12 -19.49 -6.91
C GLY A 99 -17.27 -18.22 -7.77
N GLY A 100 -18.16 -18.21 -8.78
CA GLY A 100 -18.05 -17.25 -9.90
C GLY A 100 -18.14 -15.75 -9.59
N ASN A 101 -18.78 -15.35 -8.48
CA ASN A 101 -18.88 -13.93 -8.11
C ASN A 101 -17.59 -13.38 -7.47
N ALA A 102 -16.80 -14.22 -6.81
CA ALA A 102 -15.52 -13.79 -6.23
C ALA A 102 -14.48 -13.50 -7.32
N ASP A 103 -14.61 -14.14 -8.49
CA ASP A 103 -13.68 -14.01 -9.61
C ASP A 103 -13.79 -12.65 -10.30
N ALA A 104 -15.01 -12.16 -10.57
CA ALA A 104 -15.19 -10.88 -11.25
C ALA A 104 -14.73 -9.68 -10.40
N GLU A 105 -15.01 -9.70 -9.09
CA GLU A 105 -14.51 -8.68 -8.16
C GLU A 105 -12.99 -8.75 -8.04
N ALA A 106 -12.43 -9.96 -7.87
CA ALA A 106 -10.99 -10.14 -7.77
C ALA A 106 -10.25 -9.71 -9.06
N LEU A 107 -10.84 -9.99 -10.23
CA LEU A 107 -10.33 -9.53 -11.53
C LEU A 107 -10.37 -8.00 -11.61
N ALA A 108 -11.48 -7.35 -11.23
CA ALA A 108 -11.55 -5.90 -11.22
C ALA A 108 -10.51 -5.26 -10.27
N LEU A 109 -10.32 -5.83 -9.07
CA LEU A 109 -9.28 -5.37 -8.14
C LEU A 109 -7.86 -5.59 -8.70
N ALA A 110 -7.62 -6.73 -9.35
CA ALA A 110 -6.35 -7.02 -10.00
C ALA A 110 -6.08 -6.05 -11.15
N THR A 111 -7.10 -5.73 -11.96
CA THR A 111 -7.01 -4.73 -13.04
C THR A 111 -6.68 -3.35 -12.49
N LEU A 112 -7.38 -2.90 -11.45
CA LEU A 112 -7.13 -1.60 -10.79
C LEU A 112 -5.69 -1.45 -10.28
N GLN A 113 -5.08 -2.55 -9.84
CA GLN A 113 -3.68 -2.59 -9.35
C GLN A 113 -2.66 -2.95 -10.44
N SER A 114 -3.12 -3.26 -11.65
CA SER A 114 -2.27 -3.73 -12.74
C SER A 114 -1.44 -2.58 -13.33
N ARG A 115 -0.23 -2.93 -13.79
CA ARG A 115 0.62 -1.96 -14.47
C ARG A 115 -0.03 -1.43 -15.75
N LEU A 116 -0.70 -2.30 -16.51
CA LEU A 116 -1.32 -1.92 -17.78
C LEU A 116 -2.37 -0.82 -17.57
N PHE A 117 -3.34 -1.06 -16.68
CA PHE A 117 -4.38 -0.10 -16.35
C PHE A 117 -3.80 1.22 -15.86
N LEU A 118 -2.94 1.19 -14.83
CA LEU A 118 -2.39 2.40 -14.22
C LEU A 118 -1.49 3.18 -15.20
N SER A 119 -0.71 2.51 -16.04
CA SER A 119 0.10 3.16 -17.07
C SER A 119 -0.77 3.82 -18.14
N THR A 120 -1.83 3.17 -18.61
CA THR A 120 -2.78 3.77 -19.56
C THR A 120 -3.46 5.00 -18.95
N MET A 121 -3.80 4.96 -17.67
CA MET A 121 -4.36 6.12 -16.95
C MET A 121 -3.38 7.30 -16.88
N ILE A 122 -2.11 7.02 -16.61
CA ILE A 122 -1.06 8.06 -16.55
C ILE A 122 -0.92 8.76 -17.90
N GLU A 123 -0.85 8.01 -18.98
CA GLU A 123 -0.70 8.55 -20.34
C GLU A 123 -1.97 9.28 -20.80
N LYS A 124 -3.14 8.64 -20.65
CA LYS A 124 -4.43 9.18 -21.11
C LYS A 124 -4.78 10.51 -20.45
N TYR A 125 -4.44 10.69 -19.17
CA TYR A 125 -4.78 11.88 -18.40
C TYR A 125 -3.59 12.78 -18.08
N ASN A 126 -2.43 12.54 -18.70
CA ASN A 126 -1.19 13.28 -18.44
C ASN A 126 -0.93 13.47 -16.94
N MET A 127 -0.96 12.37 -16.18
CA MET A 127 -0.83 12.43 -14.71
C MET A 127 0.61 12.71 -14.25
N ALA A 128 1.60 12.52 -15.12
CA ALA A 128 3.02 12.56 -14.78
C ALA A 128 3.47 13.85 -14.06
N PRO A 129 3.08 15.08 -14.47
CA PRO A 129 3.47 16.30 -13.77
C PRO A 129 2.97 16.32 -12.32
N ASN A 130 1.74 15.88 -12.10
CA ASN A 130 1.12 15.84 -10.78
C ASN A 130 1.64 14.68 -9.91
N LEU A 131 2.27 13.67 -10.51
CA LEU A 131 2.86 12.54 -9.80
C LEU A 131 4.28 12.81 -9.32
N VAL A 132 5.09 13.47 -10.15
CA VAL A 132 6.54 13.56 -9.94
C VAL A 132 7.01 14.99 -9.66
N ALA A 133 6.39 15.99 -10.29
CA ALA A 133 6.89 17.36 -10.21
C ALA A 133 6.34 18.17 -9.03
N VAL A 134 5.33 17.68 -8.30
CA VAL A 134 4.70 18.43 -7.21
C VAL A 134 5.57 18.45 -5.95
N LYS A 135 5.87 19.65 -5.44
CA LYS A 135 6.56 19.85 -4.16
C LYS A 135 5.59 20.14 -3.02
N SER A 136 4.56 20.93 -3.27
CA SER A 136 3.55 21.28 -2.27
C SER A 136 2.26 21.78 -2.91
N TRP A 137 1.24 21.93 -2.08
CA TRP A 137 -0.01 22.57 -2.44
C TRP A 137 -0.28 23.72 -1.48
N ASP A 138 -0.67 24.87 -2.02
CA ASP A 138 -1.04 26.03 -1.22
C ASP A 138 -2.55 26.03 -0.95
N LYS A 139 -2.91 26.08 0.34
CA LYS A 139 -4.31 26.03 0.78
C LYS A 139 -5.06 27.32 0.49
N GLU A 140 -4.37 28.46 0.46
CA GLU A 140 -5.00 29.77 0.27
C GLU A 140 -5.31 30.03 -1.20
N SER A 141 -4.34 29.83 -2.09
CA SER A 141 -4.54 29.99 -3.53
C SER A 141 -5.18 28.78 -4.21
N GLY A 142 -5.13 27.60 -3.59
CA GLY A 142 -5.54 26.34 -4.21
C GLY A 142 -4.58 25.83 -5.28
N LEU A 143 -3.44 26.51 -5.49
CA LEU A 143 -2.48 26.20 -6.54
C LEU A 143 -1.45 25.15 -6.11
N ILE A 144 -0.93 24.46 -7.12
CA ILE A 144 0.10 23.44 -6.97
C ILE A 144 1.45 24.09 -7.21
N ASN A 145 2.38 23.89 -6.28
CA ASN A 145 3.75 24.32 -6.41
C ASN A 145 4.58 23.18 -6.99
N TYR A 146 4.94 23.33 -8.26
CA TYR A 146 5.82 22.40 -8.94
C TYR A 146 7.29 22.70 -8.67
N ASN A 147 8.12 21.69 -8.84
CA ASN A 147 9.55 21.87 -8.93
C ASN A 147 9.93 22.48 -10.28
N THR A 148 10.18 23.78 -10.30
CA THR A 148 10.59 24.54 -11.48
C THR A 148 11.93 24.12 -12.07
N GLU A 149 12.71 23.29 -11.37
CA GLU A 149 13.97 22.71 -11.87
C GLU A 149 13.74 21.52 -12.82
N ILE A 150 12.54 20.92 -12.81
CA ILE A 150 12.21 19.77 -13.66
C ILE A 150 11.00 20.03 -14.55
N TYR A 151 10.07 20.88 -14.09
CA TYR A 151 8.82 21.14 -14.78
C TYR A 151 8.44 22.61 -14.63
N TYR A 152 8.30 23.31 -15.75
CA TYR A 152 7.95 24.73 -15.78
C TYR A 152 7.00 25.03 -16.94
N ASP A 153 5.96 25.79 -16.64
CA ASP A 153 4.98 26.30 -17.63
C ASP A 153 4.41 25.23 -18.57
N GLY A 154 4.08 24.05 -18.02
CA GLY A 154 3.49 22.97 -18.79
C GLY A 154 4.49 21.99 -19.42
N ILE A 155 5.79 22.28 -19.36
CA ILE A 155 6.84 21.60 -20.13
C ILE A 155 7.88 20.99 -19.18
N TRP A 156 8.35 19.79 -19.51
CA TRP A 156 9.50 19.16 -18.87
C TRP A 156 10.80 19.78 -19.37
N LEU A 157 11.68 20.18 -18.47
CA LEU A 157 12.96 20.80 -18.83
C LEU A 157 13.94 19.76 -19.37
N ASP A 158 14.93 20.19 -20.16
CA ASP A 158 15.95 19.32 -20.74
C ASP A 158 16.86 18.72 -19.65
N ASP A 159 17.27 17.47 -19.84
CA ASP A 159 18.18 16.77 -18.94
C ASP A 159 19.62 17.31 -19.11
N PRO A 160 20.22 17.92 -18.08
CA PRO A 160 21.59 18.43 -18.15
C PRO A 160 22.65 17.34 -18.34
N ASP A 161 22.35 16.10 -17.91
CA ASP A 161 23.29 14.98 -17.96
C ASP A 161 23.22 14.22 -19.30
N THR A 162 22.09 14.31 -20.00
CA THR A 162 21.82 13.54 -21.22
C THR A 162 21.32 14.46 -22.34
N PRO A 163 22.20 14.90 -23.26
CA PRO A 163 21.81 15.81 -24.34
C PRO A 163 20.72 15.20 -25.24
N GLY A 164 19.61 15.92 -25.38
CA GLY A 164 18.49 15.53 -26.24
C GLY A 164 17.39 14.72 -25.54
N SER A 165 17.47 14.49 -24.23
CA SER A 165 16.35 14.00 -23.42
C SER A 165 15.80 15.08 -22.49
N THR A 166 14.58 14.88 -22.01
CA THR A 166 13.91 15.72 -21.02
C THR A 166 13.94 15.06 -19.64
N LEU A 167 13.66 15.84 -18.61
CA LEU A 167 13.46 15.40 -17.22
C LEU A 167 12.06 14.78 -17.02
N GLU A 168 11.36 14.46 -18.11
CA GLU A 168 10.09 13.76 -18.06
C GLU A 168 10.29 12.35 -17.48
N PRO A 169 9.52 11.96 -16.45
CA PRO A 169 9.66 10.64 -15.86
C PRO A 169 9.28 9.58 -16.88
N THR A 170 10.02 8.48 -16.86
CA THR A 170 9.64 7.30 -17.63
C THR A 170 8.28 6.79 -17.15
N LEU A 171 7.55 6.09 -18.02
CA LEU A 171 6.27 5.46 -17.66
C LEU A 171 6.39 4.53 -16.44
N TRP A 172 7.56 3.91 -16.26
CA TRP A 172 7.88 3.09 -15.09
C TRP A 172 7.94 3.90 -13.79
N GLU A 173 8.61 5.06 -13.81
CA GLU A 173 8.71 5.96 -12.66
C GLU A 173 7.35 6.58 -12.32
N ALA A 174 6.61 7.03 -13.32
CA ALA A 174 5.26 7.56 -13.12
C ALA A 174 4.33 6.48 -12.55
N HIS A 175 4.38 5.24 -13.06
CA HIS A 175 3.62 4.13 -12.50
C HIS A 175 4.00 3.84 -11.05
N LYS A 176 5.31 3.85 -10.73
CA LYS A 176 5.79 3.67 -9.36
C LYS A 176 5.31 4.78 -8.43
N ALA A 177 5.30 6.03 -8.89
CA ALA A 177 4.79 7.17 -8.15
C ALA A 177 3.28 7.05 -7.87
N LEU A 178 2.48 6.70 -8.89
CA LEU A 178 1.03 6.49 -8.72
C LEU A 178 0.73 5.32 -7.77
N LYS A 179 1.46 4.21 -7.93
CA LYS A 179 1.31 3.05 -7.04
C LYS A 179 1.67 3.37 -5.58
N ALA A 180 2.59 4.30 -5.34
CA ALA A 180 2.99 4.68 -3.98
C ALA A 180 1.91 5.48 -3.23
N ILE A 181 1.05 6.19 -3.95
CA ILE A 181 -0.02 7.01 -3.38
C ILE A 181 -1.40 6.34 -3.42
N LEU A 182 -1.55 5.32 -4.26
CA LEU A 182 -2.75 4.51 -4.42
C LEU A 182 -2.83 3.43 -3.34
N THR A 183 -3.91 3.42 -2.58
CA THR A 183 -4.23 2.35 -1.62
C THR A 183 -5.57 1.73 -1.98
N VAL A 184 -5.60 0.40 -2.03
CA VAL A 184 -6.83 -0.39 -2.22
C VAL A 184 -6.89 -1.42 -1.11
N SER A 185 -7.97 -1.42 -0.34
CA SER A 185 -8.18 -2.36 0.76
C SER A 185 -9.59 -2.92 0.73
N LYS A 186 -9.74 -4.21 1.06
CA LYS A 186 -11.04 -4.87 1.21
C LYS A 186 -11.27 -5.23 2.68
N ALA A 187 -12.40 -4.79 3.22
CA ALA A 187 -12.85 -5.17 4.56
C ALA A 187 -13.27 -6.65 4.58
N LYS A 188 -12.73 -7.45 5.50
CA LYS A 188 -12.96 -8.91 5.55
C LYS A 188 -14.37 -9.29 6.00
N ASP A 189 -14.99 -8.44 6.80
CA ASP A 189 -16.30 -8.60 7.42
C ASP A 189 -17.44 -8.14 6.50
N THR A 190 -17.29 -6.96 5.89
CA THR A 190 -18.34 -6.37 5.03
C THR A 190 -18.11 -6.64 3.54
N GLY A 191 -16.90 -7.04 3.13
CA GLY A 191 -16.52 -7.17 1.73
C GLY A 191 -16.40 -5.83 0.99
N LEU A 192 -16.59 -4.68 1.66
CA LEU A 192 -16.47 -3.36 1.06
C LEU A 192 -15.03 -3.08 0.66
N VAL A 193 -14.88 -2.46 -0.50
CA VAL A 193 -13.58 -2.05 -1.04
C VAL A 193 -13.43 -0.56 -0.81
N THR A 194 -12.32 -0.15 -0.19
CA THR A 194 -11.92 1.25 -0.05
C THR A 194 -10.78 1.52 -1.01
N LEU A 195 -11.00 2.45 -1.93
CA LEU A 195 -9.98 3.01 -2.80
C LEU A 195 -9.57 4.37 -2.24
N SER A 196 -8.28 4.67 -2.17
CA SER A 196 -7.79 5.96 -1.69
C SER A 196 -6.57 6.44 -2.45
N ILE A 197 -6.47 7.76 -2.62
CA ILE A 197 -5.30 8.45 -3.15
C ILE A 197 -4.80 9.44 -2.11
N THR A 198 -3.51 9.38 -1.80
CA THR A 198 -2.84 10.37 -0.93
C THR A 198 -2.00 11.34 -1.78
N HIS A 199 -2.36 12.61 -1.81
CA HIS A 199 -1.70 13.61 -2.65
C HIS A 199 -1.49 14.94 -1.91
N PHE A 200 -0.62 15.81 -2.42
CA PHE A 200 -0.40 17.14 -1.83
C PHE A 200 -1.63 18.04 -1.96
N SER A 201 -2.33 17.95 -3.08
CA SER A 201 -3.60 18.64 -3.33
C SER A 201 -4.78 17.72 -3.00
N PRO A 202 -5.72 18.12 -2.12
CA PRO A 202 -6.91 17.34 -1.81
C PRO A 202 -7.90 17.27 -2.98
N ILE A 203 -7.86 18.24 -3.90
CA ILE A 203 -8.69 18.28 -5.10
C ILE A 203 -8.24 17.19 -6.08
N ILE A 204 -6.94 17.11 -6.35
CA ILE A 204 -6.38 16.06 -7.20
C ILE A 204 -6.63 14.68 -6.59
N ALA A 205 -6.49 14.54 -5.27
CA ALA A 205 -6.76 13.27 -4.60
C ALA A 205 -8.19 12.78 -4.88
N GLN A 206 -9.18 13.68 -4.74
CA GLN A 206 -10.59 13.35 -5.00
C GLN A 206 -10.84 13.06 -6.48
N GLN A 207 -10.38 13.94 -7.38
CA GLN A 207 -10.51 13.74 -8.82
C GLN A 207 -9.92 12.42 -9.29
N TRP A 208 -8.75 12.03 -8.78
CA TRP A 208 -8.10 10.77 -9.17
C TRP A 208 -8.82 9.55 -8.62
N VAL A 209 -9.40 9.60 -7.42
CA VAL A 209 -10.23 8.49 -6.94
C VAL A 209 -11.45 8.34 -7.83
N GLU A 210 -12.20 9.40 -8.09
CA GLU A 210 -13.37 9.35 -8.98
C GLU A 210 -13.01 8.83 -10.37
N LEU A 211 -11.92 9.35 -10.93
CA LEU A 211 -11.44 8.98 -12.24
C LEU A 211 -11.03 7.51 -12.33
N LEU A 212 -10.31 6.99 -11.32
CA LEU A 212 -9.90 5.59 -11.29
C LEU A 212 -11.12 4.66 -11.16
N VAL A 213 -12.14 5.04 -10.38
CA VAL A 213 -13.38 4.26 -10.27
C VAL A 213 -14.13 4.26 -11.59
N SER A 214 -14.33 5.43 -12.21
CA SER A 214 -15.06 5.53 -13.48
C SER A 214 -14.37 4.76 -14.60
N GLU A 215 -13.05 4.90 -14.70
CA GLU A 215 -12.26 4.24 -15.75
C GLU A 215 -12.13 2.73 -15.51
N LEU A 216 -12.08 2.27 -14.25
CA LEU A 216 -12.14 0.85 -13.96
C LEU A 216 -13.48 0.25 -14.41
N ASN A 217 -14.59 0.92 -14.11
CA ASN A 217 -15.92 0.47 -14.53
C ASN A 217 -16.03 0.39 -16.06
N LEU A 218 -15.54 1.41 -16.77
CA LEU A 218 -15.51 1.43 -18.22
C LEU A 218 -14.60 0.35 -18.80
N TRP A 219 -13.41 0.15 -18.24
CA TRP A 219 -12.47 -0.87 -18.68
C TRP A 219 -13.07 -2.26 -18.59
N VAL A 220 -13.58 -2.63 -17.41
CA VAL A 220 -14.15 -3.97 -17.19
C VAL A 220 -15.39 -4.18 -18.05
N LYS A 221 -16.21 -3.13 -18.25
CA LYS A 221 -17.35 -3.17 -19.16
C LYS A 221 -16.92 -3.43 -20.60
N ASP A 222 -15.98 -2.65 -21.13
CA ASP A 222 -15.52 -2.77 -22.52
C ASP A 222 -14.90 -4.15 -22.80
N GLU A 223 -14.08 -4.64 -21.87
CA GLU A 223 -13.47 -5.97 -21.96
C GLU A 223 -14.55 -7.07 -21.96
N THR A 224 -15.56 -6.94 -21.09
CA THR A 224 -16.67 -7.90 -21.01
C THR A 224 -17.56 -7.87 -22.24
N LEU A 225 -17.89 -6.68 -22.76
CA LEU A 225 -18.68 -6.52 -23.99
C LEU A 225 -17.93 -7.14 -25.17
N THR A 226 -16.63 -6.85 -25.29
CA THR A 226 -15.78 -7.41 -26.35
C THR A 226 -15.72 -8.94 -26.26
N GLU A 227 -15.57 -9.51 -25.07
CA GLU A 227 -15.62 -10.96 -24.87
C GLU A 227 -16.98 -11.55 -25.25
N THR A 228 -18.07 -10.93 -24.82
CA THR A 228 -19.43 -11.38 -25.10
C THR A 228 -19.74 -11.36 -26.59
N HIS A 229 -19.34 -10.32 -27.31
CA HIS A 229 -19.43 -10.27 -28.77
C HIS A 229 -18.68 -11.43 -29.43
N ARG A 230 -17.43 -11.68 -29.03
CA ARG A 230 -16.63 -12.80 -29.56
C ARG A 230 -17.30 -14.17 -29.30
N ASN A 231 -17.92 -14.33 -28.14
CA ASN A 231 -18.63 -15.56 -27.77
C ASN A 231 -19.90 -15.76 -28.62
N ILE A 232 -20.70 -14.71 -28.83
CA ILE A 232 -21.87 -14.75 -29.71
C ILE A 232 -21.46 -15.12 -31.14
N ASP A 233 -20.43 -14.45 -31.69
CA ASP A 233 -19.92 -14.73 -33.04
C ASP A 233 -19.41 -16.16 -33.19
N TYR A 234 -18.82 -16.72 -32.13
CA TYR A 234 -18.40 -18.12 -32.12
C TYR A 234 -19.59 -19.07 -32.14
N LEU A 235 -20.60 -18.85 -31.29
CA LEU A 235 -21.80 -19.70 -31.21
C LEU A 235 -22.59 -19.68 -32.52
N GLN A 236 -22.77 -18.51 -33.14
CA GLN A 236 -23.41 -18.38 -34.45
C GLN A 236 -22.69 -19.21 -35.52
N ARG A 237 -21.35 -19.14 -35.57
CA ARG A 237 -20.55 -19.95 -36.51
C ARG A 237 -20.67 -21.46 -36.25
N GLN A 238 -20.87 -21.89 -35.01
CA GLN A 238 -21.07 -23.32 -34.69
C GLN A 238 -22.49 -23.77 -35.04
N LEU A 239 -23.50 -22.92 -34.84
CA LEU A 239 -24.88 -23.16 -35.24
C LEU A 239 -24.95 -23.43 -36.76
N ASP A 240 -24.31 -22.59 -37.57
CA ASP A 240 -24.32 -22.71 -39.04
C ASP A 240 -23.65 -24.00 -39.56
N LYS A 241 -22.64 -24.50 -38.84
CA LYS A 241 -21.88 -25.69 -39.22
C LYS A 241 -22.52 -26.99 -38.74
N THR A 242 -23.34 -26.92 -37.70
CA THR A 242 -23.94 -28.08 -37.08
C THR A 242 -25.21 -28.47 -37.83
N LYS A 243 -25.36 -29.75 -38.17
CA LYS A 243 -26.53 -30.26 -38.90
C LYS A 243 -27.59 -30.90 -38.02
N VAL A 244 -27.26 -31.13 -36.75
CA VAL A 244 -28.13 -31.80 -35.77
C VAL A 244 -29.11 -30.77 -35.21
N VAL A 245 -30.40 -30.97 -35.43
CA VAL A 245 -31.47 -30.03 -35.06
C VAL A 245 -31.56 -29.87 -33.53
N GLU A 246 -31.32 -30.93 -32.78
CA GLU A 246 -31.29 -30.91 -31.31
C GLU A 246 -30.14 -30.05 -30.76
N MET A 247 -29.04 -29.91 -31.51
CA MET A 247 -27.94 -29.03 -31.11
C MET A 247 -28.25 -27.56 -31.43
N HIS A 248 -29.10 -27.29 -32.42
CA HIS A 248 -29.52 -25.92 -32.75
C HIS A 248 -30.27 -25.27 -31.60
N SER A 249 -31.18 -26.00 -30.93
CA SER A 249 -31.91 -25.47 -29.78
C SER A 249 -30.97 -25.08 -28.64
N VAL A 250 -29.93 -25.88 -28.38
CA VAL A 250 -28.90 -25.57 -27.38
C VAL A 250 -28.14 -24.30 -27.77
N PHE A 251 -27.69 -24.16 -29.02
CA PHE A 251 -26.99 -22.96 -29.46
C PHE A 251 -27.86 -21.71 -29.42
N TYR A 252 -29.14 -21.78 -29.82
CA TYR A 252 -30.06 -20.66 -29.68
C TYR A 252 -30.20 -20.22 -28.21
N GLN A 253 -30.34 -21.18 -27.29
CA GLN A 253 -30.45 -20.88 -25.87
C GLN A 253 -29.18 -20.24 -25.31
N LEU A 254 -27.99 -20.70 -25.73
CA LEU A 254 -26.72 -20.09 -25.35
C LEU A 254 -26.57 -18.68 -25.93
N ILE A 255 -26.96 -18.45 -27.19
CA ILE A 255 -26.92 -17.12 -27.82
C ILE A 255 -27.89 -16.16 -27.12
N GLU A 256 -29.08 -16.64 -26.76
CA GLU A 256 -30.07 -15.87 -26.00
C GLU A 256 -29.51 -15.45 -24.64
N GLU A 257 -28.91 -16.38 -23.89
CA GLU A 257 -28.23 -16.10 -22.61
C GLU A 257 -27.13 -15.04 -22.78
N GLN A 258 -26.25 -15.17 -23.78
CA GLN A 258 -25.18 -14.20 -24.04
C GLN A 258 -25.74 -12.82 -24.44
N THR A 259 -26.77 -12.79 -25.28
CA THR A 259 -27.40 -11.55 -25.75
C THR A 259 -28.09 -10.82 -24.59
N LYS A 260 -28.75 -11.55 -23.70
CA LYS A 260 -29.33 -10.97 -22.48
C LYS A 260 -28.24 -10.37 -21.58
N SER A 261 -27.12 -11.07 -21.40
CA SER A 261 -25.97 -10.55 -20.65
C SER A 261 -25.42 -9.27 -21.29
N LEU A 262 -25.22 -9.27 -22.62
CA LEU A 262 -24.77 -8.11 -23.40
C LEU A 262 -25.69 -6.90 -23.18
N MET A 263 -27.00 -7.07 -23.36
CA MET A 263 -27.99 -6.00 -23.19
C MET A 263 -27.96 -5.41 -21.77
N LEU A 264 -27.81 -6.24 -20.75
CA LEU A 264 -27.71 -5.80 -19.36
C LEU A 264 -26.39 -5.05 -19.09
N ALA A 265 -25.29 -5.45 -19.75
CA ALA A 265 -23.99 -4.81 -19.61
C ALA A 265 -23.95 -3.43 -20.28
N GLU A 266 -24.56 -3.28 -21.46
CA GLU A 266 -24.56 -2.02 -22.23
C GLU A 266 -25.18 -0.85 -21.46
N VAL A 267 -26.23 -1.10 -20.68
CA VAL A 267 -26.98 -0.06 -19.95
C VAL A 267 -26.46 0.20 -18.52
N LYS A 268 -25.52 -0.61 -18.02
CA LYS A 268 -24.95 -0.44 -16.67
C LYS A 268 -23.70 0.45 -16.73
N ASP A 269 -23.72 1.54 -15.98
CA ASP A 269 -22.55 2.43 -15.83
C ASP A 269 -21.61 1.91 -14.74
N GLU A 270 -22.15 1.48 -13.59
CA GLU A 270 -21.40 0.88 -12.49
C GLU A 270 -21.29 -0.63 -12.68
N PHE A 271 -20.48 -1.04 -13.66
CA PHE A 271 -20.39 -2.44 -14.11
C PHE A 271 -19.55 -3.35 -13.20
N ALA A 272 -18.40 -2.87 -12.72
CA ALA A 272 -17.52 -3.62 -11.83
C ALA A 272 -17.83 -3.34 -10.35
N PHE A 273 -17.93 -2.06 -10.02
CA PHE A 273 -18.15 -1.58 -8.66
C PHE A 273 -19.22 -0.50 -8.64
N LYS A 274 -20.14 -0.64 -7.68
CA LYS A 274 -21.09 0.38 -7.29
C LYS A 274 -20.49 1.23 -6.17
N THR A 275 -20.62 2.55 -6.30
CA THR A 275 -20.13 3.50 -5.31
C THR A 275 -21.14 3.64 -4.18
N ILE A 276 -20.73 3.28 -2.97
CA ILE A 276 -21.53 3.45 -1.75
C ILE A 276 -21.29 4.83 -1.16
N ASP A 277 -20.02 5.23 -1.10
CA ASP A 277 -19.60 6.54 -0.60
C ASP A 277 -18.61 7.15 -1.60
N PRO A 278 -18.96 8.27 -2.25
CA PRO A 278 -18.09 8.90 -3.24
C PRO A 278 -16.89 9.58 -2.60
N ALA A 279 -15.87 9.84 -3.41
CA ALA A 279 -14.69 10.57 -2.98
C ALA A 279 -15.00 12.05 -2.72
N ILE A 280 -14.59 12.54 -1.55
CA ILE A 280 -14.74 13.95 -1.18
C ILE A 280 -13.38 14.64 -1.04
N VAL A 281 -13.38 15.96 -1.20
CA VAL A 281 -12.19 16.79 -0.97
C VAL A 281 -11.92 16.83 0.52
N ALA A 282 -10.76 16.33 0.94
CA ALA A 282 -10.41 16.25 2.35
C ALA A 282 -10.11 17.64 2.95
N GLU A 283 -10.76 17.96 4.07
CA GLU A 283 -10.53 19.21 4.81
C GLU A 283 -9.31 19.13 5.72
N GLU A 284 -9.03 17.94 6.24
CA GLU A 284 -7.93 17.65 7.15
C GLU A 284 -6.78 16.92 6.43
N LYS A 285 -5.56 17.24 6.85
CA LYS A 285 -4.36 16.55 6.36
C LYS A 285 -4.22 15.18 7.02
N VAL A 286 -3.80 14.18 6.24
CA VAL A 286 -3.48 12.85 6.76
C VAL A 286 -2.02 12.76 7.22
N GLY A 287 -1.13 13.55 6.61
CA GLY A 287 0.31 13.44 6.83
C GLY A 287 1.09 14.75 6.68
N PRO A 288 2.36 14.76 7.13
CA PRO A 288 2.96 13.79 8.05
C PRO A 288 2.40 13.95 9.47
N LYS A 289 2.43 12.87 10.27
CA LYS A 289 2.07 12.88 11.70
C LYS A 289 3.16 13.59 12.51
N ARG A 290 3.19 14.93 12.43
CA ARG A 290 4.26 15.79 12.99
C ARG A 290 4.50 15.54 14.48
N ALA A 291 3.43 15.39 15.27
CA ALA A 291 3.54 15.08 16.70
C ALA A 291 4.29 13.76 16.96
N LEU A 292 3.97 12.70 16.19
CA LEU A 292 4.64 11.42 16.30
C LEU A 292 6.13 11.53 15.95
N ILE A 293 6.49 12.28 14.89
CA ILE A 293 7.88 12.52 14.50
C ILE A 293 8.66 13.19 15.64
N CYS A 294 8.09 14.25 16.25
CA CYS A 294 8.73 14.95 17.36
C CYS A 294 8.94 14.01 18.57
N VAL A 295 7.92 13.22 18.93
CA VAL A 295 8.03 12.26 20.04
C VAL A 295 9.13 11.23 19.79
N LEU A 296 9.15 10.62 18.59
CA LEU A 296 10.18 9.63 18.24
C LEU A 296 11.58 10.24 18.21
N ALA A 297 11.73 11.45 17.67
CA ALA A 297 13.02 12.15 17.66
C ALA A 297 13.51 12.42 19.10
N THR A 298 12.64 12.94 19.98
CA THR A 298 12.99 13.18 21.39
C THR A 298 13.39 11.90 22.13
N LEU A 299 12.65 10.81 21.91
CA LEU A 299 12.92 9.52 22.53
C LEU A 299 14.27 8.97 22.07
N LEU A 300 14.57 9.07 20.77
CA LEU A 300 15.85 8.63 20.21
C LEU A 300 17.02 9.47 20.75
N GLY A 301 16.86 10.78 20.87
CA GLY A 301 17.84 11.66 21.49
C GLY A 301 18.12 11.30 22.96
N GLY A 302 17.07 11.00 23.72
CA GLY A 302 17.19 10.55 25.12
C GLY A 302 17.91 9.21 25.25
N MET A 303 17.54 8.23 24.43
CA MET A 303 18.21 6.92 24.39
C MET A 303 19.69 7.04 24.03
N LEU A 304 20.01 7.87 23.04
CA LEU A 304 21.38 8.13 22.62
C LEU A 304 22.17 8.84 23.72
N GLY A 305 21.57 9.80 24.41
CA GLY A 305 22.14 10.45 25.58
C GLY A 305 22.47 9.47 26.70
N VAL A 306 21.54 8.57 27.02
CA VAL A 306 21.74 7.49 27.99
C VAL A 306 22.89 6.58 27.56
N ALA A 307 22.90 6.13 26.32
CA ALA A 307 23.94 5.24 25.79
C ALA A 307 25.34 5.89 25.88
N ILE A 308 25.49 7.16 25.51
CA ILE A 308 26.77 7.89 25.63
C ILE A 308 27.25 7.91 27.08
N VAL A 309 26.35 8.17 28.04
CA VAL A 309 26.70 8.20 29.46
C VAL A 309 27.14 6.82 29.95
N LEU A 310 26.45 5.76 29.55
CA LEU A 310 26.79 4.39 29.94
C LEU A 310 28.12 3.93 29.35
N VAL A 311 28.38 4.23 28.08
CA VAL A 311 29.66 3.92 27.42
C VAL A 311 30.81 4.67 28.09
N ARG A 312 30.63 5.97 28.39
CA ARG A 312 31.63 6.76 29.13
C ARG A 312 31.86 6.22 30.54
N PHE A 313 30.82 5.69 31.19
CA PHE A 313 30.93 5.07 32.51
C PHE A 313 31.72 3.75 32.45
N ALA A 314 31.44 2.89 31.47
CA ALA A 314 32.13 1.62 31.29
C ALA A 314 33.64 1.82 31.06
N PHE A 315 34.03 2.69 30.11
CA PHE A 315 35.45 2.95 29.83
C PHE A 315 36.20 3.59 31.00
N LYS A 316 35.50 4.36 31.86
CA LYS A 316 36.11 4.93 33.06
C LYS A 316 36.32 3.88 34.16
N ARG A 317 35.50 2.83 34.20
CA ARG A 317 35.65 1.71 35.15
C ARG A 317 36.84 0.81 34.82
N ASP A 318 37.22 0.73 33.54
CA ASP A 318 38.39 -0.07 33.10
C ASP A 318 39.74 0.64 33.35
N THR A 319 39.73 1.93 33.68
CA THR A 319 40.95 2.75 33.86
C THR A 319 41.31 3.03 35.32
N ASP A 320 40.44 2.70 36.28
CA ASP A 320 40.65 2.79 37.73
C ASP A 320 40.81 1.39 38.33
#